data_AF-C5A4M5-F1
#
_entry.id   AF-C5A4M5-F1
#
_cell.length_a   1.000
_cell.length_b   1.000
_cell.length_c   1.000
_cell.angle_alpha   90.00
_cell.angle_beta   90.00
_cell.angle_gamma   90.00
#
_symmetry.space_group_name_H-M   'P 1'
#
loop_
_entity.id
_entity.type
_entity.pdbx_description
1 polymer ?
#
loop_
_entity_poly.entity_id
_entity_poly.type
_entity_poly.pdbx_seq_one_letter_code
_entity_poly.pdbx_strand_id
1 'polypeptide(L)'
;MARRSGTKNCLRGQRTTLRHRWEKMGVDNYIYLMFDKKPEEVEDFLEKEFEVEIRDGEWDDPRMDYLREKGLLGDDFQLVVSGELLFDPSLRTTEWGVIINADFYVYTVKGYTILEIHPVSRSRWRFVLSSEVIRLLKQFMKAEPLLICGYRDDTDLTKLGFEYNMSYLFINWLPEAIKTGKLEILPSALTAVRKELLKLDEGLYEVSIPWRPNEKGFLFVGELDGYAVILFFGIVDFEDPEDIHESLEEPWEIVWDLVIPVMLPLTNIRKVQNDRWQRMVREIFNGHTTGDYSRLKHAGD
;
A
#
# COMPACT_ATOMS: atom_id res chain seq x y z
N MET A 1 -16.53 18.83 47.35
CA MET A 1 -17.59 18.38 46.41
C MET A 1 -17.10 18.73 45.01
N ALA A 2 -16.74 17.85 44.06
CA ALA A 2 -17.21 16.50 43.70
C ALA A 2 -18.71 16.50 43.34
N ARG A 3 -19.23 16.03 42.18
CA ARG A 3 -18.72 15.59 40.83
C ARG A 3 -19.68 16.21 39.77
N ARG A 4 -19.63 16.08 38.43
CA ARG A 4 -19.07 15.17 37.39
C ARG A 4 -18.64 16.06 36.18
N SER A 5 -17.78 15.76 35.19
CA SER A 5 -17.24 14.54 34.53
C SER A 5 -18.13 13.83 33.51
N GLY A 6 -17.84 13.97 32.20
CA GLY A 6 -18.24 12.97 31.20
C GLY A 6 -18.47 13.45 29.75
N THR A 7 -17.40 13.50 28.94
CA THR A 7 -17.36 13.20 27.48
C THR A 7 -15.93 13.36 26.92
N LYS A 8 -15.04 12.37 27.16
CA LYS A 8 -13.70 12.28 26.50
C LYS A 8 -13.28 10.86 26.07
N ASN A 9 -14.16 9.85 26.14
CA ASN A 9 -13.79 8.42 26.05
C ASN A 9 -14.37 7.66 24.83
N CYS A 10 -14.57 8.29 23.67
CA CYS A 10 -15.03 7.57 22.46
C CYS A 10 -13.97 7.37 21.37
N LEU A 11 -13.01 8.30 21.20
CA LEU A 11 -12.12 8.29 20.03
C LEU A 11 -10.89 7.37 20.15
N ARG A 12 -10.37 7.10 21.36
CA ARG A 12 -9.32 6.06 21.54
C ARG A 12 -9.80 4.65 21.19
N GLY A 13 -11.12 4.40 21.21
CA GLY A 13 -11.70 3.06 21.30
C GLY A 13 -11.54 2.14 20.09
N GLN A 14 -11.18 2.65 18.90
CA GLN A 14 -10.99 1.81 17.71
C GLN A 14 -9.51 1.62 17.31
N ARG A 15 -8.66 2.67 17.36
CA ARG A 15 -7.20 2.51 17.16
C ARG A 15 -6.57 1.62 18.26
N THR A 16 -7.02 1.69 19.53
CA THR A 16 -6.44 0.82 20.59
C THR A 16 -7.05 -0.59 20.68
N THR A 17 -8.32 -0.82 20.30
CA THR A 17 -8.86 -2.19 20.26
C THR A 17 -8.32 -3.02 19.11
N LEU A 18 -7.82 -2.37 18.05
CA LEU A 18 -7.00 -3.00 17.00
C LEU A 18 -5.51 -3.15 17.40
N ARG A 19 -4.97 -2.34 18.32
CA ARG A 19 -3.57 -2.50 18.82
C ARG A 19 -3.38 -3.51 19.98
N HIS A 20 -4.44 -3.98 20.66
CA HIS A 20 -4.29 -4.78 21.90
C HIS A 20 -5.02 -6.14 21.95
N ARG A 21 -5.53 -6.66 20.82
CA ARG A 21 -6.22 -7.97 20.78
C ARG A 21 -5.59 -9.00 19.84
N TRP A 22 -4.45 -8.69 19.22
CA TRP A 22 -4.01 -9.34 17.97
C TRP A 22 -2.57 -9.89 18.00
N GLU A 23 -1.99 -10.09 19.19
CA GLU A 23 -0.67 -10.73 19.37
C GLU A 23 -0.64 -12.25 19.05
N LYS A 24 -1.68 -12.82 18.41
CA LYS A 24 -1.87 -14.29 18.30
C LYS A 24 -2.33 -14.85 16.96
N MET A 25 -2.42 -14.03 15.91
CA MET A 25 -2.52 -14.54 14.53
C MET A 25 -1.54 -13.73 13.67
N GLY A 26 -0.83 -14.42 12.77
CA GLY A 26 -0.01 -13.74 11.77
C GLY A 26 -0.93 -12.95 10.84
N VAL A 27 -0.58 -11.69 10.59
CA VAL A 27 -1.22 -10.85 9.58
C VAL A 27 -0.27 -10.82 8.40
N ASP A 28 -0.76 -11.27 7.24
CA ASP A 28 0.01 -11.36 6.00
C ASP A 28 -0.14 -10.05 5.21
N ASN A 29 0.94 -9.64 4.54
CA ASN A 29 1.09 -8.32 3.92
C ASN A 29 1.57 -8.49 2.48
N TYR A 30 0.76 -8.02 1.53
CA TYR A 30 0.87 -8.29 0.10
C TYR A 30 1.18 -7.00 -0.65
N ILE A 31 2.11 -7.05 -1.60
CA ILE A 31 2.39 -5.94 -2.51
C ILE A 31 2.05 -6.40 -3.92
N TYR A 32 1.34 -5.57 -4.67
CA TYR A 32 0.95 -5.85 -6.06
C TYR A 32 1.55 -4.83 -7.00
N LEU A 33 2.06 -5.35 -8.12
CA LEU A 33 2.59 -4.56 -9.21
C LEU A 33 1.86 -4.99 -10.49
N MET A 34 1.14 -4.05 -11.12
CA MET A 34 0.38 -4.31 -12.33
C MET A 34 1.12 -3.82 -13.56
N PHE A 35 1.21 -4.65 -14.60
CA PHE A 35 1.96 -4.38 -15.83
C PHE A 35 1.08 -4.52 -17.07
N ASP A 36 1.28 -3.63 -18.04
CA ASP A 36 0.93 -3.83 -19.45
C ASP A 36 2.16 -4.43 -20.17
N LYS A 37 2.49 -5.65 -19.74
CA LYS A 37 3.58 -6.51 -20.22
C LYS A 37 3.10 -7.95 -20.11
N LYS A 38 3.71 -8.86 -20.87
CA LYS A 38 3.42 -10.29 -20.71
C LYS A 38 4.06 -10.86 -19.44
N PRO A 39 3.58 -12.01 -18.92
CA PRO A 39 4.19 -12.68 -17.77
C PRO A 39 5.69 -12.96 -17.95
N GLU A 40 6.10 -13.39 -19.14
CA GLU A 40 7.49 -13.73 -19.43
C GLU A 40 8.42 -12.50 -19.34
N GLU A 41 7.94 -11.30 -19.69
CA GLU A 41 8.72 -10.06 -19.53
C GLU A 41 8.88 -9.65 -18.06
N VAL A 42 7.95 -10.06 -17.19
CA VAL A 42 8.02 -9.81 -15.74
C VAL A 42 8.92 -10.84 -15.08
N GLU A 43 8.89 -12.10 -15.52
CA GLU A 43 9.81 -13.17 -15.12
C GLU A 43 11.26 -12.85 -15.51
N ASP A 44 11.53 -12.49 -16.78
CA ASP A 44 12.82 -12.02 -17.28
C ASP A 44 13.38 -10.86 -16.44
N PHE A 45 12.51 -9.97 -15.96
CA PHE A 45 12.91 -8.87 -15.07
C PHE A 45 13.29 -9.37 -13.66
N LEU A 46 12.52 -10.30 -13.10
CA LEU A 46 12.78 -10.87 -11.77
C LEU A 46 14.12 -11.60 -11.75
N GLU A 47 14.36 -12.51 -12.70
CA GLU A 47 15.61 -13.27 -12.80
C GLU A 47 16.85 -12.37 -13.01
N LYS A 48 16.66 -11.20 -13.60
CA LYS A 48 17.74 -10.24 -13.90
C LYS A 48 18.09 -9.35 -12.70
N GLU A 49 17.11 -8.97 -11.89
CA GLU A 49 17.30 -8.00 -10.79
C GLU A 49 17.34 -8.66 -9.40
N PHE A 50 16.99 -9.94 -9.28
CA PHE A 50 16.97 -10.72 -8.05
C PHE A 50 17.52 -12.13 -8.29
N GLU A 51 17.95 -12.81 -7.22
CA GLU A 51 18.13 -14.27 -7.23
C GLU A 51 16.75 -14.91 -7.02
N VAL A 52 16.36 -15.83 -7.91
CA VAL A 52 14.99 -16.34 -8.04
C VAL A 52 14.97 -17.87 -8.05
N GLU A 53 14.08 -18.47 -7.25
CA GLU A 53 13.76 -19.91 -7.29
C GLU A 53 12.31 -20.11 -7.77
N ILE A 54 12.13 -20.52 -9.03
CA ILE A 54 10.82 -20.87 -9.59
C ILE A 54 10.31 -22.19 -8.98
N ARG A 55 9.01 -22.24 -8.67
CA ARG A 55 8.35 -23.43 -8.11
C ARG A 55 7.55 -24.16 -9.20
N ASP A 56 8.16 -25.20 -9.77
CA ASP A 56 7.51 -26.11 -10.72
C ASP A 56 6.33 -26.85 -10.08
N GLY A 57 5.10 -26.56 -10.52
CA GLY A 57 3.92 -27.32 -10.11
C GLY A 57 2.60 -26.79 -10.70
N GLU A 58 1.66 -27.69 -10.98
CA GLU A 58 0.28 -27.32 -11.26
C GLU A 58 -0.37 -26.76 -9.98
N TRP A 59 -0.60 -25.44 -9.95
CA TRP A 59 -1.32 -24.78 -8.87
C TRP A 59 -2.82 -24.86 -9.09
N ASP A 60 -3.44 -25.91 -8.54
CA ASP A 60 -4.88 -25.97 -8.31
C ASP A 60 -5.21 -25.33 -6.95
N ASP A 61 -5.84 -24.15 -6.98
CA ASP A 61 -6.44 -23.53 -5.79
C ASP A 61 -7.97 -23.59 -5.87
N PRO A 62 -8.64 -24.44 -5.06
CA PRO A 62 -10.09 -24.58 -5.06
C PRO A 62 -10.85 -23.28 -4.76
N ARG A 63 -10.20 -22.25 -4.21
CA ARG A 63 -10.80 -20.93 -3.99
C ARG A 63 -10.94 -20.16 -5.31
N MET A 64 -9.98 -20.30 -6.23
CA MET A 64 -10.07 -19.68 -7.56
C MET A 64 -11.22 -20.31 -8.36
N ASP A 65 -11.32 -21.63 -8.36
CA ASP A 65 -12.41 -22.33 -9.04
C ASP A 65 -13.78 -22.03 -8.43
N TYR A 66 -13.89 -21.99 -7.09
CA TYR A 66 -15.12 -21.52 -6.43
C TYR A 66 -15.53 -20.12 -6.90
N LEU A 67 -14.59 -19.17 -7.03
CA LEU A 67 -14.91 -17.82 -7.47
C LEU A 67 -15.23 -17.74 -8.98
N ARG A 68 -14.64 -18.60 -9.82
CA ARG A 68 -15.03 -18.78 -11.23
C ARG A 68 -16.45 -19.34 -11.35
N GLU A 69 -16.81 -20.36 -10.56
CA GLU A 69 -18.18 -20.91 -10.50
C GLU A 69 -19.22 -19.86 -10.06
N LYS A 70 -18.81 -18.85 -9.28
CA LYS A 70 -19.66 -17.69 -8.93
C LYS A 70 -19.68 -16.57 -9.98
N GLY A 71 -18.86 -16.66 -11.04
CA GLY A 71 -18.71 -15.61 -12.03
C GLY A 71 -18.00 -14.35 -11.52
N LEU A 72 -17.21 -14.49 -10.44
CA LEU A 72 -16.47 -13.39 -9.80
C LEU A 72 -15.01 -13.29 -10.24
N LEU A 73 -14.47 -14.36 -10.82
CA LEU A 73 -13.25 -14.37 -11.62
C LEU A 73 -13.62 -14.78 -13.04
N GLY A 74 -12.96 -14.19 -14.04
CA GLY A 74 -13.07 -14.63 -15.43
C GLY A 74 -12.07 -15.75 -15.76
N ASP A 75 -12.25 -16.37 -16.94
CA ASP A 75 -11.35 -17.39 -17.47
C ASP A 75 -9.92 -16.86 -17.74
N ASP A 76 -9.81 -15.53 -17.85
CA ASP A 76 -8.59 -14.75 -18.02
C ASP A 76 -7.82 -14.53 -16.71
N PHE A 77 -8.41 -14.83 -15.55
CA PHE A 77 -7.73 -14.85 -14.26
C PHE A 77 -7.00 -16.20 -14.07
N GLN A 78 -5.67 -16.19 -14.16
CA GLN A 78 -4.83 -17.38 -14.05
C GLN A 78 -3.55 -17.09 -13.26
N LEU A 79 -3.15 -17.99 -12.37
CA LEU A 79 -1.80 -18.02 -11.81
C LEU A 79 -0.90 -18.73 -12.82
N VAL A 80 0.18 -18.07 -13.27
CA VAL A 80 1.04 -18.58 -14.35
C VAL A 80 2.46 -18.92 -13.90
N VAL A 81 3.01 -18.18 -12.93
CA VAL A 81 4.33 -18.44 -12.33
C VAL A 81 4.24 -18.21 -10.82
N SER A 82 4.96 -19.01 -10.04
CA SER A 82 5.17 -18.75 -8.62
C SER A 82 6.59 -19.14 -8.22
N GLY A 83 7.11 -18.54 -7.16
CA GLY A 83 8.47 -18.80 -6.73
C GLY A 83 8.84 -18.10 -5.43
N GLU A 84 10.14 -18.00 -5.21
CA GLU A 84 10.76 -17.19 -4.18
C GLU A 84 11.79 -16.27 -4.82
N LEU A 85 11.95 -15.05 -4.30
CA LEU A 85 13.04 -14.15 -4.66
C LEU A 85 13.82 -13.74 -3.41
N LEU A 86 15.14 -13.58 -3.56
CA LEU A 86 16.03 -13.11 -2.50
C LEU A 86 16.30 -11.61 -2.66
N PHE A 87 16.30 -10.90 -1.53
CA PHE A 87 16.62 -9.47 -1.46
C PHE A 87 18.11 -9.26 -1.24
N ASP A 88 18.81 -8.76 -2.26
CA ASP A 88 20.16 -8.19 -2.14
C ASP A 88 20.17 -6.68 -2.46
N PRO A 89 20.52 -5.78 -1.51
CA PRO A 89 20.69 -6.07 -0.09
C PRO A 89 19.37 -6.36 0.60
N SER A 90 19.43 -7.17 1.67
CA SER A 90 18.29 -7.55 2.49
C SER A 90 17.63 -6.35 3.17
N LEU A 91 16.32 -6.43 3.41
CA LEU A 91 15.54 -5.32 3.96
C LEU A 91 15.76 -5.21 5.47
N ARG A 92 16.23 -4.05 5.95
CA ARG A 92 16.42 -3.77 7.37
C ARG A 92 15.09 -3.47 8.07
N THR A 93 14.94 -3.99 9.28
CA THR A 93 13.76 -3.78 10.12
C THR A 93 14.12 -3.04 11.42
N THR A 94 13.15 -2.38 12.06
CA THR A 94 13.31 -1.76 13.38
C THR A 94 13.41 -2.79 14.50
N GLU A 95 12.78 -3.94 14.31
CA GLU A 95 12.83 -5.11 15.20
C GLU A 95 13.11 -6.39 14.38
N TRP A 96 13.71 -7.42 14.98
CA TRP A 96 13.88 -8.76 14.38
C TRP A 96 14.91 -8.90 13.23
N GLY A 97 15.72 -7.87 12.95
CA GLY A 97 16.94 -7.97 12.13
C GLY A 97 16.78 -7.54 10.67
N VAL A 98 16.66 -8.53 9.77
CA VAL A 98 16.49 -8.31 8.32
C VAL A 98 15.49 -9.31 7.74
N ILE A 99 14.85 -8.92 6.62
CA ILE A 99 14.08 -9.81 5.74
C ILE A 99 14.93 -10.07 4.50
N ILE A 100 15.21 -11.34 4.21
CA ILE A 100 16.14 -11.75 3.15
C ILE A 100 15.44 -12.22 1.87
N ASN A 101 14.14 -12.50 1.93
CA ASN A 101 13.40 -13.16 0.85
C ASN A 101 11.89 -12.87 0.87
N ALA A 102 11.22 -13.17 -0.25
CA ALA A 102 9.78 -13.14 -0.40
C ALA A 102 9.30 -14.26 -1.35
N ASP A 103 8.16 -14.89 -1.03
CA ASP A 103 7.39 -15.60 -2.05
C ASP A 103 6.95 -14.59 -3.13
N PHE A 104 6.74 -15.04 -4.37
CA PHE A 104 6.00 -14.26 -5.36
C PHE A 104 5.05 -15.12 -6.19
N TYR A 105 4.04 -14.47 -6.76
CA TYR A 105 3.05 -15.07 -7.65
C TYR A 105 2.80 -14.11 -8.82
N VAL A 106 2.77 -14.63 -10.05
CA VAL A 106 2.47 -13.89 -11.27
C VAL A 106 1.13 -14.35 -11.80
N TYR A 107 0.18 -13.44 -11.90
CA TYR A 107 -1.16 -13.70 -12.43
C TYR A 107 -1.38 -12.98 -13.76
N THR A 108 -2.08 -13.61 -14.70
CA THR A 108 -2.75 -12.88 -15.79
C THR A 108 -4.15 -12.48 -15.32
N VAL A 109 -4.57 -11.25 -15.64
CA VAL A 109 -5.88 -10.70 -15.27
C VAL A 109 -6.31 -9.66 -16.31
N LYS A 110 -7.41 -9.85 -17.04
CA LYS A 110 -8.00 -8.83 -17.94
C LYS A 110 -7.03 -8.23 -18.97
N GLY A 111 -6.06 -9.02 -19.42
CA GLY A 111 -5.01 -8.60 -20.35
C GLY A 111 -3.78 -7.95 -19.69
N TYR A 112 -3.76 -7.80 -18.37
CA TYR A 112 -2.62 -7.32 -17.59
C TYR A 112 -1.91 -8.48 -16.89
N THR A 113 -0.64 -8.25 -16.54
CA THR A 113 0.12 -9.12 -15.64
C THR A 113 0.17 -8.49 -14.25
N ILE A 114 -0.16 -9.24 -13.20
CA ILE A 114 -0.05 -8.82 -11.80
C ILE A 114 1.02 -9.66 -11.11
N LEU A 115 2.06 -9.00 -10.60
CA LEU A 115 3.03 -9.59 -9.68
C LEU A 115 2.60 -9.31 -8.24
N GLU A 116 2.35 -10.37 -7.47
CA GLU A 116 2.19 -10.34 -6.02
C GLU A 116 3.53 -10.67 -5.36
N ILE A 117 4.02 -9.82 -4.45
CA ILE A 117 5.21 -10.04 -3.62
C ILE A 117 4.80 -10.26 -2.17
N HIS A 118 5.40 -11.27 -1.54
CA HIS A 118 4.96 -11.78 -0.25
C HIS A 118 6.14 -12.10 0.69
N PRO A 119 6.52 -11.18 1.61
CA PRO A 119 7.75 -11.26 2.38
C PRO A 119 7.77 -12.43 3.38
N VAL A 120 8.94 -13.05 3.59
CA VAL A 120 9.11 -14.16 4.54
C VAL A 120 9.95 -13.70 5.74
N SER A 121 9.47 -13.68 6.98
CA SER A 121 8.14 -14.05 7.49
C SER A 121 7.12 -12.91 7.36
N ARG A 122 5.92 -13.25 6.86
CA ARG A 122 4.85 -12.35 6.41
C ARG A 122 4.41 -11.30 7.44
N SER A 123 4.38 -11.69 8.72
CA SER A 123 4.00 -10.80 9.83
C SER A 123 5.09 -9.78 10.23
N ARG A 124 6.32 -9.92 9.71
CA ARG A 124 7.43 -8.99 9.99
C ARG A 124 7.46 -7.78 9.08
N TRP A 125 6.68 -7.77 7.98
CA TRP A 125 6.68 -6.67 7.02
C TRP A 125 6.47 -5.31 7.67
N ARG A 126 5.52 -5.23 8.61
CA ARG A 126 5.18 -4.04 9.42
C ARG A 126 6.34 -3.40 10.22
N PHE A 127 7.51 -4.04 10.29
CA PHE A 127 8.70 -3.55 10.96
C PHE A 127 9.82 -3.14 9.99
N VAL A 128 9.66 -3.33 8.68
CA VAL A 128 10.64 -2.84 7.69
C VAL A 128 10.73 -1.32 7.81
N LEU A 129 11.91 -0.74 7.54
CA LEU A 129 12.07 0.70 7.49
C LEU A 129 11.45 1.28 6.21
N SER A 130 10.76 2.42 6.30
CA SER A 130 10.21 3.14 5.13
C SER A 130 11.22 3.28 3.98
N SER A 131 12.47 3.62 4.31
CA SER A 131 13.57 3.78 3.34
C SER A 131 13.97 2.49 2.63
N GLU A 132 13.82 1.32 3.26
CA GLU A 132 14.08 0.02 2.64
C GLU A 132 12.95 -0.39 1.69
N VAL A 133 11.69 -0.10 2.05
CA VAL A 133 10.55 -0.30 1.14
C VAL A 133 10.63 0.66 -0.04
N ILE A 134 10.96 1.94 0.18
CA ILE A 134 11.19 2.89 -0.92
C ILE A 134 12.32 2.41 -1.85
N ARG A 135 13.43 1.90 -1.31
CA ARG A 135 14.52 1.30 -2.10
C ARG A 135 14.04 0.11 -2.93
N LEU A 136 13.25 -0.79 -2.34
CA LEU A 136 12.69 -1.96 -3.05
C LEU A 136 11.70 -1.54 -4.15
N LEU A 137 10.80 -0.59 -3.84
CA LEU A 137 9.86 -0.05 -4.82
C LEU A 137 10.59 0.58 -6.02
N LYS A 138 11.68 1.33 -5.80
CA LYS A 138 12.54 1.86 -6.87
C LYS A 138 13.15 0.77 -7.75
N GLN A 139 13.55 -0.37 -7.16
CA GLN A 139 14.07 -1.51 -7.93
C GLN A 139 12.98 -2.09 -8.84
N PHE A 140 11.77 -2.28 -8.32
CA PHE A 140 10.62 -2.71 -9.13
C PHE A 140 10.14 -1.68 -10.16
N MET A 141 10.27 -0.38 -9.89
CA MET A 141 9.91 0.69 -10.84
C MET A 141 10.72 0.61 -12.15
N LYS A 142 11.90 -0.01 -12.14
CA LYS A 142 12.69 -0.30 -13.36
C LYS A 142 11.97 -1.23 -14.35
N ALA A 143 11.03 -2.05 -13.88
CA ALA A 143 10.19 -2.91 -14.71
C ALA A 143 9.01 -2.16 -15.36
N GLU A 144 8.89 -0.86 -15.09
CA GLU A 144 7.82 0.01 -15.58
C GLU A 144 6.37 -0.45 -15.25
N PRO A 145 6.05 -0.96 -14.04
CA PRO A 145 4.67 -1.27 -13.67
C PRO A 145 3.77 -0.04 -13.84
N LEU A 146 2.52 -0.22 -14.26
CA LEU A 146 1.55 0.88 -14.33
C LEU A 146 1.20 1.40 -12.92
N LEU A 147 1.07 0.49 -11.97
CA LEU A 147 0.57 0.70 -10.61
C LEU A 147 1.33 -0.20 -9.63
N ILE A 148 1.66 0.32 -8.45
CA ILE A 148 2.14 -0.43 -7.29
C ILE A 148 1.28 -0.07 -6.08
N CYS A 149 0.76 -1.07 -5.39
CA CYS A 149 -0.14 -0.95 -4.24
C CYS A 149 0.00 -2.18 -3.33
N GLY A 150 -0.83 -2.31 -2.30
CA GLY A 150 -0.81 -3.48 -1.42
C GLY A 150 -2.12 -3.79 -0.71
N TYR A 151 -2.11 -4.89 0.03
CA TYR A 151 -3.22 -5.45 0.79
C TYR A 151 -2.71 -6.12 2.06
N ARG A 152 -3.60 -6.29 3.03
CA ARG A 152 -3.31 -6.91 4.33
C ARG A 152 -4.50 -7.79 4.70
N ASP A 153 -4.27 -9.07 4.95
CA ASP A 153 -5.31 -10.12 4.98
C ASP A 153 -6.36 -9.98 6.09
N ASP A 154 -6.02 -9.29 7.19
CA ASP A 154 -6.98 -8.91 8.23
C ASP A 154 -7.98 -7.82 7.79
N THR A 155 -7.82 -7.26 6.59
CA THR A 155 -8.71 -6.23 6.06
C THR A 155 -9.89 -6.85 5.34
N ASP A 156 -11.06 -6.73 5.96
CA ASP A 156 -12.34 -7.19 5.44
C ASP A 156 -12.77 -6.43 4.17
N LEU A 157 -12.46 -7.02 3.00
CA LEU A 157 -12.81 -6.48 1.68
C LEU A 157 -14.31 -6.28 1.49
N THR A 158 -15.20 -6.97 2.23
CA THR A 158 -16.64 -6.73 2.10
C THR A 158 -17.06 -5.33 2.53
N LYS A 159 -16.31 -4.73 3.48
CA LYS A 159 -16.48 -3.33 3.88
C LYS A 159 -16.00 -2.34 2.82
N LEU A 160 -15.20 -2.79 1.87
CA LEU A 160 -14.70 -2.01 0.73
C LEU A 160 -15.52 -2.24 -0.55
N GLY A 161 -16.65 -2.95 -0.46
CA GLY A 161 -17.60 -3.14 -1.56
C GLY A 161 -17.47 -4.45 -2.33
N PHE A 162 -16.59 -5.37 -1.89
CA PHE A 162 -16.45 -6.70 -2.49
C PHE A 162 -17.51 -7.67 -1.98
N GLU A 163 -17.88 -8.67 -2.79
CA GLU A 163 -18.89 -9.67 -2.38
C GLU A 163 -18.36 -10.65 -1.31
N TYR A 164 -17.07 -10.98 -1.36
CA TYR A 164 -16.39 -11.88 -0.42
C TYR A 164 -15.07 -11.27 0.09
N ASN A 165 -14.64 -11.70 1.28
CA ASN A 165 -13.32 -11.37 1.81
C ASN A 165 -12.26 -12.34 1.26
N MET A 166 -11.84 -12.15 0.01
CA MET A 166 -10.81 -12.96 -0.67
C MET A 166 -9.89 -12.10 -1.52
N SER A 167 -8.56 -12.25 -1.36
CA SER A 167 -7.54 -11.45 -2.07
C SER A 167 -7.64 -11.55 -3.59
N TYR A 168 -8.01 -12.70 -4.15
CA TYR A 168 -8.23 -12.87 -5.60
C TYR A 168 -9.24 -11.87 -6.18
N LEU A 169 -10.23 -11.41 -5.40
CA LEU A 169 -11.17 -10.39 -5.86
C LEU A 169 -10.52 -9.00 -5.92
N PHE A 170 -9.62 -8.67 -4.97
CA PHE A 170 -8.81 -7.45 -5.03
C PHE A 170 -7.91 -7.47 -6.27
N ILE A 171 -7.21 -8.58 -6.51
CA ILE A 171 -6.33 -8.78 -7.69
C ILE A 171 -7.14 -8.62 -8.99
N ASN A 172 -8.31 -9.28 -9.09
CA ASN A 172 -9.21 -9.16 -10.26
C ASN A 172 -9.78 -7.74 -10.45
N TRP A 173 -9.83 -6.93 -9.39
CA TRP A 173 -10.30 -5.56 -9.43
C TRP A 173 -9.20 -4.54 -9.80
N LEU A 174 -7.91 -4.82 -9.57
CA LEU A 174 -6.82 -3.86 -9.85
C LEU A 174 -6.85 -3.22 -11.26
N PRO A 175 -7.15 -3.94 -12.36
CA PRO A 175 -7.30 -3.34 -13.69
C PRO A 175 -8.41 -2.28 -13.79
N GLU A 176 -9.45 -2.37 -12.95
CA GLU A 176 -10.55 -1.40 -12.92
C GLU A 176 -10.07 -0.02 -12.41
N ALA A 177 -9.06 0.02 -11.52
CA ALA A 177 -8.54 1.25 -10.91
C ALA A 177 -7.96 2.25 -11.91
N ILE A 178 -7.49 1.76 -13.07
CA ILE A 178 -6.91 2.58 -14.16
C ILE A 178 -7.66 2.48 -15.50
N LYS A 179 -8.84 1.85 -15.52
CA LYS A 179 -9.55 1.41 -16.74
C LYS A 179 -9.82 2.48 -17.79
N THR A 180 -9.93 3.75 -17.39
CA THR A 180 -10.11 4.89 -18.30
C THR A 180 -8.78 5.45 -18.85
N GLY A 181 -7.68 4.70 -18.66
CA GLY A 181 -6.31 5.11 -18.94
C GLY A 181 -5.73 6.03 -17.87
N LYS A 182 -6.38 6.15 -16.71
CA LYS A 182 -6.04 7.07 -15.60
C LYS A 182 -6.46 6.49 -14.27
N LEU A 183 -5.70 6.77 -13.20
CA LEU A 183 -6.05 6.34 -11.84
C LEU A 183 -7.29 7.09 -11.35
N GLU A 184 -8.39 6.37 -11.15
CA GLU A 184 -9.67 6.93 -10.67
C GLU A 184 -9.97 6.55 -9.22
N ILE A 185 -9.44 5.42 -8.75
CA ILE A 185 -9.62 4.92 -7.38
C ILE A 185 -8.25 4.54 -6.83
N LEU A 186 -7.92 5.06 -5.65
CA LEU A 186 -6.70 4.74 -4.92
C LEU A 186 -6.87 3.36 -4.24
N PRO A 187 -6.11 2.32 -4.62
CA PRO A 187 -6.24 0.97 -4.08
C PRO A 187 -5.84 0.90 -2.60
N SER A 188 -4.68 1.46 -2.24
CA SER A 188 -4.07 1.43 -0.90
C SER A 188 -3.57 2.81 -0.45
N ALA A 189 -3.44 3.02 0.86
CA ALA A 189 -3.11 4.31 1.45
C ALA A 189 -1.81 4.90 0.89
N LEU A 190 -0.78 4.08 0.66
CA LEU A 190 0.29 4.36 -0.29
C LEU A 190 0.03 3.63 -1.59
N THR A 191 0.04 4.38 -2.69
CA THR A 191 0.01 3.86 -4.06
C THR A 191 1.05 4.60 -4.90
N ALA A 192 1.89 3.89 -5.64
CA ALA A 192 2.73 4.47 -6.68
C ALA A 192 2.11 4.20 -8.06
N VAL A 193 2.11 5.18 -8.96
CA VAL A 193 1.53 5.05 -10.29
C VAL A 193 2.37 5.80 -11.34
N ARG A 194 2.43 5.31 -12.57
CA ARG A 194 3.08 6.05 -13.68
C ARG A 194 2.48 7.45 -13.79
N LYS A 195 3.35 8.48 -13.84
CA LYS A 195 2.95 9.89 -13.68
C LYS A 195 1.90 10.35 -14.70
N GLU A 196 1.94 9.84 -15.92
CA GLU A 196 0.97 10.10 -17.00
C GLU A 196 -0.45 9.57 -16.73
N LEU A 197 -0.60 8.59 -15.83
CA LEU A 197 -1.89 8.05 -15.41
C LEU A 197 -2.55 8.89 -14.31
N LEU A 198 -1.81 9.81 -13.66
CA LEU A 198 -2.33 10.67 -12.59
C LEU A 198 -2.68 12.08 -13.12
N LYS A 199 -3.83 12.60 -12.68
CA LYS A 199 -4.34 13.96 -13.01
C LYS A 199 -4.03 15.01 -11.93
N LEU A 200 -3.06 14.74 -11.05
CA LEU A 200 -2.70 15.59 -9.93
C LEU A 200 -1.21 15.94 -10.02
N ASP A 201 -0.90 17.22 -9.86
CA ASP A 201 0.48 17.68 -9.63
C ASP A 201 0.96 17.27 -8.23
N GLU A 202 2.25 17.45 -7.94
CA GLU A 202 2.77 17.29 -6.58
C GLU A 202 2.12 18.23 -5.56
N GLY A 203 1.99 17.76 -4.32
CA GLY A 203 1.62 18.54 -3.15
C GLY A 203 0.57 17.87 -2.27
N LEU A 204 0.17 18.57 -1.20
CA LEU A 204 -0.88 18.19 -0.26
C LEU A 204 -2.27 18.59 -0.79
N TYR A 205 -3.24 17.70 -0.61
CA TYR A 205 -4.63 17.84 -1.03
C TYR A 205 -5.59 17.40 0.08
N GLU A 206 -6.72 18.08 0.21
CA GLU A 206 -7.90 17.61 0.93
C GLU A 206 -8.73 16.67 0.06
N VAL A 207 -9.32 15.64 0.66
CA VAL A 207 -10.20 14.66 0.01
C VAL A 207 -11.43 14.34 0.86
N SER A 208 -12.55 14.05 0.20
CA SER A 208 -13.73 13.47 0.85
C SER A 208 -13.51 11.98 1.09
N ILE A 209 -13.86 11.49 2.29
CA ILE A 209 -13.80 10.07 2.63
C ILE A 209 -15.23 9.49 2.49
N PRO A 210 -15.54 8.64 1.49
CA PRO A 210 -16.92 8.19 1.24
C PRO A 210 -17.57 7.46 2.42
N TRP A 211 -16.79 6.66 3.15
CA TRP A 211 -17.24 5.94 4.36
C TRP A 211 -17.28 6.82 5.62
N ARG A 212 -16.91 8.11 5.53
CA ARG A 212 -17.01 9.11 6.60
C ARG A 212 -17.46 10.48 6.06
N PRO A 213 -18.74 10.63 5.66
CA PRO A 213 -19.21 11.78 4.86
C PRO A 213 -19.12 13.16 5.53
N ASN A 214 -18.85 13.23 6.83
CA ASN A 214 -18.67 14.48 7.59
C ASN A 214 -17.20 14.79 7.91
N GLU A 215 -16.26 13.94 7.49
CA GLU A 215 -14.84 14.05 7.78
C GLU A 215 -14.06 14.25 6.47
N LYS A 216 -13.03 15.10 6.52
CA LYS A 216 -12.09 15.29 5.41
C LYS A 216 -10.80 14.57 5.71
N GLY A 217 -10.31 13.82 4.73
CA GLY A 217 -8.97 13.29 4.75
C GLY A 217 -7.98 14.20 4.03
N PHE A 218 -6.72 13.84 4.12
CA PHE A 218 -5.63 14.43 3.36
C PHE A 218 -4.87 13.37 2.58
N LEU A 219 -4.42 13.73 1.37
CA LEU A 219 -3.41 12.97 0.65
C LEU A 219 -2.29 13.89 0.15
N PHE A 220 -1.08 13.35 0.09
CA PHE A 220 0.07 13.96 -0.54
C PHE A 220 0.42 13.25 -1.83
N VAL A 221 0.80 14.02 -2.86
CA VAL A 221 1.39 13.53 -4.11
C VAL A 221 2.86 13.96 -4.13
N GLY A 222 3.77 12.99 -4.05
CA GLY A 222 5.19 13.15 -4.29
C GLY A 222 5.62 12.50 -5.61
N GLU A 223 6.91 12.60 -5.93
CA GLU A 223 7.51 11.95 -7.10
C GLU A 223 8.67 11.03 -6.68
N LEU A 224 8.79 9.89 -7.35
CA LEU A 224 9.85 8.91 -7.15
C LEU A 224 10.18 8.24 -8.50
N ASP A 225 11.37 8.47 -9.04
CA ASP A 225 11.91 7.80 -10.23
C ASP A 225 10.94 7.73 -11.43
N GLY A 226 10.21 8.82 -11.70
CA GLY A 226 9.22 8.92 -12.79
C GLY A 226 7.79 8.52 -12.41
N TYR A 227 7.58 8.02 -11.19
CA TYR A 227 6.26 7.69 -10.63
C TYR A 227 5.73 8.81 -9.77
N ALA A 228 4.41 9.02 -9.81
CA ALA A 228 3.72 9.75 -8.75
C ALA A 228 3.47 8.79 -7.57
N VAL A 229 3.88 9.18 -6.37
CA VAL A 229 3.63 8.44 -5.13
C VAL A 229 2.56 9.18 -4.35
N ILE A 230 1.43 8.52 -4.14
CA ILE A 230 0.27 9.05 -3.44
C ILE A 230 0.25 8.45 -2.04
N LEU A 231 0.22 9.30 -1.01
CA LEU A 231 0.07 8.91 0.40
C LEU A 231 -1.22 9.48 0.95
N PHE A 232 -2.12 8.65 1.45
CA PHE A 232 -3.38 9.05 2.08
C PHE A 232 -3.32 8.81 3.59
N PHE A 233 -3.22 9.90 4.34
CA PHE A 233 -2.99 9.88 5.80
C PHE A 233 -4.29 9.72 6.61
N GLY A 234 -5.43 9.60 5.94
CA GLY A 234 -6.73 9.76 6.60
C GLY A 234 -6.91 11.19 7.12
N ILE A 235 -7.40 11.33 8.35
CA ILE A 235 -7.65 12.61 9.01
C ILE A 235 -6.47 12.90 9.95
N VAL A 236 -5.87 14.08 9.80
CA VAL A 236 -4.73 14.56 10.60
C VAL A 236 -5.00 16.01 10.99
N ASP A 237 -4.79 16.36 12.26
CA ASP A 237 -4.71 17.73 12.73
C ASP A 237 -3.28 18.26 12.59
N PHE A 238 -3.02 18.98 11.49
CA PHE A 238 -1.71 19.58 11.21
C PHE A 238 -1.32 20.75 12.14
N GLU A 239 -2.11 21.05 13.17
CA GLU A 239 -1.72 21.96 14.27
C GLU A 239 -1.48 21.20 15.60
N ASP A 240 -1.64 19.87 15.64
CA ASP A 240 -1.28 19.01 16.79
C ASP A 240 -0.01 18.18 16.48
N PRO A 241 1.14 18.50 17.09
CA PRO A 241 2.38 17.73 16.91
C PRO A 241 2.28 16.26 17.31
N GLU A 242 1.39 15.87 18.24
CA GLU A 242 1.21 14.46 18.62
C GLU A 242 0.54 13.68 17.48
N ASP A 243 -0.46 14.26 16.79
CA ASP A 243 -1.17 13.62 15.67
C ASP A 243 -0.33 13.60 14.38
N ILE A 244 0.50 14.64 14.16
CA ILE A 244 1.53 14.65 13.10
C ILE A 244 2.54 13.53 13.33
N HIS A 245 3.06 13.40 14.55
CA HIS A 245 4.05 12.38 14.88
C HIS A 245 3.48 10.97 14.72
N GLU A 246 2.32 10.68 15.34
CA GLU A 246 1.65 9.38 15.28
C GLU A 246 1.17 8.98 13.87
N SER A 247 0.89 9.94 12.98
CA SER A 247 0.31 9.67 11.65
C SER A 247 1.31 9.78 10.49
N LEU A 248 2.50 10.36 10.69
CA LEU A 248 3.41 10.71 9.59
C LEU A 248 4.89 10.45 9.86
N GLU A 249 5.36 10.43 11.12
CA GLU A 249 6.81 10.45 11.41
C GLU A 249 7.39 9.09 11.80
N GLU A 250 6.56 8.07 12.04
CA GLU A 250 7.03 6.75 12.48
C GLU A 250 7.90 6.06 11.40
N PRO A 251 9.09 5.51 11.72
CA PRO A 251 10.05 5.01 10.71
C PRO A 251 9.60 3.86 9.79
N TRP A 252 8.40 3.31 10.03
CA TRP A 252 7.73 2.24 9.30
C TRP A 252 6.42 2.68 8.61
N GLU A 253 6.02 3.95 8.67
CA GLU A 253 4.66 4.37 8.29
C GLU A 253 4.31 4.08 6.82
N ILE A 254 5.24 4.38 5.89
CA ILE A 254 5.17 4.04 4.46
C ILE A 254 4.87 2.56 4.21
N VAL A 255 5.33 1.69 5.10
CA VAL A 255 5.24 0.23 4.98
C VAL A 255 3.86 -0.25 5.37
N TRP A 256 3.25 0.41 6.36
CA TRP A 256 1.85 0.22 6.72
C TRP A 256 0.92 0.78 5.66
N ASP A 257 1.15 2.02 5.21
CA ASP A 257 0.34 2.67 4.20
C ASP A 257 0.29 1.87 2.89
N LEU A 258 1.40 1.27 2.48
CA LEU A 258 1.46 0.45 1.26
C LEU A 258 0.45 -0.71 1.28
N VAL A 259 0.18 -1.29 2.45
CA VAL A 259 -0.62 -2.51 2.58
C VAL A 259 -2.01 -2.29 3.18
N ILE A 260 -2.38 -1.06 3.54
CA ILE A 260 -3.73 -0.71 3.97
C ILE A 260 -4.58 -0.41 2.73
N PRO A 261 -5.53 -1.28 2.32
CA PRO A 261 -6.42 -0.98 1.20
C PRO A 261 -7.45 0.09 1.63
N VAL A 262 -7.73 1.03 0.73
CA VAL A 262 -8.63 2.19 1.01
C VAL A 262 -9.75 2.35 0.00
N MET A 263 -9.59 1.92 -1.25
CA MET A 263 -10.59 2.10 -2.32
C MET A 263 -11.11 3.54 -2.43
N LEU A 264 -10.23 4.53 -2.23
CA LEU A 264 -10.61 5.94 -2.15
C LEU A 264 -10.81 6.52 -3.57
N PRO A 265 -12.04 6.90 -3.98
CA PRO A 265 -12.27 7.50 -5.28
C PRO A 265 -11.59 8.87 -5.35
N LEU A 266 -10.78 9.10 -6.39
CA LEU A 266 -10.04 10.35 -6.61
C LEU A 266 -10.95 11.46 -7.18
N THR A 267 -12.10 11.65 -6.54
CA THR A 267 -13.14 12.63 -6.87
C THR A 267 -13.23 13.68 -5.76
N ASN A 268 -13.58 14.92 -6.10
CA ASN A 268 -13.70 16.04 -5.15
C ASN A 268 -12.40 16.37 -4.36
N ILE A 269 -11.26 16.31 -5.04
CA ILE A 269 -9.93 16.62 -4.48
C ILE A 269 -9.67 18.13 -4.54
N ARG A 270 -9.13 18.73 -3.46
CA ARG A 270 -8.79 20.16 -3.39
C ARG A 270 -7.35 20.38 -2.92
N LYS A 271 -6.51 21.05 -3.70
CA LYS A 271 -5.12 21.36 -3.33
C LYS A 271 -5.07 22.30 -2.12
N VAL A 272 -4.34 21.90 -1.07
CA VAL A 272 -4.14 22.71 0.14
C VAL A 272 -3.27 23.92 -0.18
N GLN A 273 -3.68 25.11 0.25
CA GLN A 273 -2.95 26.38 0.00
C GLN A 273 -2.09 26.82 1.21
N ASN A 274 -1.95 25.98 2.24
CA ASN A 274 -1.13 26.27 3.41
C ASN A 274 0.32 25.84 3.17
N ASP A 275 1.20 26.81 2.92
CA ASP A 275 2.63 26.61 2.65
C ASP A 275 3.40 25.97 3.82
N ARG A 276 2.91 26.09 5.07
CA ARG A 276 3.51 25.40 6.23
C ARG A 276 3.26 23.90 6.10
N TRP A 277 2.00 23.50 5.95
CA TRP A 277 1.62 22.09 5.83
C TRP A 277 2.20 21.44 4.56
N GLN A 278 2.20 22.16 3.43
CA GLN A 278 2.83 21.71 2.18
C GLN A 278 4.33 21.38 2.33
N ARG A 279 5.08 22.23 3.05
CA ARG A 279 6.52 22.00 3.30
C ARG A 279 6.75 20.87 4.29
N MET A 280 6.05 20.89 5.42
CA MET A 280 6.14 19.89 6.47
C MET A 280 5.93 18.47 5.95
N VAL A 281 4.83 18.22 5.22
CA VAL A 281 4.54 16.89 4.65
C VAL A 281 5.56 16.48 3.59
N ARG A 282 6.07 17.44 2.78
CA ARG A 282 7.15 17.18 1.81
C ARG A 282 8.47 16.84 2.50
N GLU A 283 8.81 17.49 3.60
CA GLU A 283 10.01 17.21 4.39
C GLU A 283 9.93 15.85 5.06
N ILE A 284 8.75 15.47 5.57
CA ILE A 284 8.49 14.13 6.12
C ILE A 284 8.61 13.05 5.04
N PHE A 285 8.00 13.25 3.86
CA PHE A 285 8.16 12.35 2.70
C PHE A 285 9.62 12.18 2.28
N ASN A 286 10.38 13.29 2.26
CA ASN A 286 11.81 13.26 1.97
C ASN A 286 12.60 12.51 3.07
N GLY A 287 12.20 12.64 4.34
CA GLY A 287 12.77 11.88 5.46
C GLY A 287 12.59 10.36 5.27
N HIS A 288 11.37 9.91 4.95
CA HIS A 288 11.08 8.50 4.69
C HIS A 288 11.82 7.94 3.47
N THR A 289 11.85 8.69 2.37
CA THR A 289 12.49 8.24 1.12
C THR A 289 14.02 8.21 1.20
N THR A 290 14.64 9.05 2.04
CA THR A 290 16.10 9.07 2.25
C THR A 290 16.56 8.25 3.45
N GLY A 291 15.68 7.92 4.39
CA GLY A 291 16.03 7.31 5.68
C GLY A 291 16.64 8.30 6.68
N ASP A 292 16.58 9.61 6.42
CA ASP A 292 17.03 10.64 7.37
C ASP A 292 15.94 10.94 8.42
N TYR A 293 15.66 9.93 9.25
CA TYR A 293 14.70 9.99 10.35
C TYR A 293 15.07 11.02 11.43
N SER A 294 16.27 11.62 11.37
CA SER A 294 16.66 12.70 12.28
C SER A 294 15.90 14.00 11.98
N ARG A 295 15.48 14.21 10.73
CA ARG A 295 14.70 15.39 10.32
C ARG A 295 13.24 15.36 10.74
N LEU A 296 12.68 14.16 10.93
CA LEU A 296 11.27 14.01 11.29
C LEU A 296 10.97 14.69 12.63
N LYS A 297 11.86 14.55 13.62
CA LYS A 297 11.73 15.10 14.98
C LYS A 297 11.67 16.64 15.10
N HIS A 298 11.77 17.36 13.99
CA HIS A 298 11.77 18.84 13.94
C HIS A 298 10.78 19.42 12.93
N ALA A 299 9.94 18.60 12.28
CA ALA A 299 8.99 19.09 11.28
C ALA A 299 7.83 19.92 11.88
N GLY A 300 7.63 19.85 13.21
CA GLY A 300 6.61 20.59 13.95
C GLY A 300 7.05 21.91 14.61
N ASP A 301 8.34 22.24 14.61
CA ASP A 301 8.92 23.47 15.21
C ASP A 301 8.76 24.73 14.31
#